data_AF-A0AA89B135-F1
#
_entry.id   AF-A0AA89B135-F1
#
_cell.length_a   1.000
_cell.length_b   1.000
_cell.length_c   1.000
_cell.angle_alpha   90.00
_cell.angle_beta   90.00
_cell.angle_gamma   90.00
#
_symmetry.space_group_name_H-M   'P 1'
#
loop_
_entity.id
_entity.type
_entity.pdbx_description
1 polymer ?
#
loop_
_entity_poly.entity_id
_entity_poly.type
_entity_poly.pdbx_seq_one_letter_code
_entity_poly.pdbx_strand_id
1 'polypeptide(L)'
;MILISAGQIFATMEDIFVAVVSMLLVLALIPLYIWRRRQASLTHDDQHEDEQVQVRQRENVVRATGASRRMRRRPAAVASTSYAQAATAEESVDGSDEEGAAGEYSNARASKKKEKKRQEREAQREAEEAMRESRHTKQNRYTEMRRRKDEEREAQEHMLEEEAKVRKAKEEEAAALEFEKWKGEFSVDAEGSTENEMQDGSQGLLFDFVEYIKKHKCIPLEDLAAEFKLRTQDCINRINSLESMGRLSGVMDDRGKYIYISLEEMKAVADYIKREGRVGISHLASKSNQFIDLEPKAQVVEDISTEEITAA
;
A
#
# COMPACT_ATOMS: atom_id res chain seq x y z
N MET A 1 30.24 -32.85 4.73
CA MET A 1 29.02 -32.76 3.90
C MET A 1 27.74 -32.51 4.71
N ILE A 2 27.64 -32.95 5.97
CA ILE A 2 26.42 -32.76 6.80
C ILE A 2 26.25 -31.32 7.31
N LEU A 3 27.34 -30.59 7.61
CA LEU A 3 27.25 -29.20 8.10
C LEU A 3 26.77 -28.17 7.07
N ILE A 4 27.01 -28.42 5.77
CA ILE A 4 26.57 -27.50 4.70
C ILE A 4 25.05 -27.58 4.52
N SER A 5 24.46 -28.76 4.72
CA SER A 5 23.01 -28.96 4.62
C SER A 5 22.24 -28.32 5.77
N ALA A 6 22.81 -28.26 6.98
CA ALA A 6 22.16 -27.61 8.13
C ALA A 6 22.13 -26.08 7.98
N GLY A 7 23.20 -25.48 7.44
CA GLY A 7 23.28 -24.03 7.19
C GLY A 7 22.28 -23.54 6.14
N GLN A 8 22.07 -24.31 5.06
CA GLN A 8 21.05 -23.95 4.05
C GLN A 8 19.62 -24.07 4.58
N ILE A 9 19.34 -25.02 5.47
CA ILE A 9 17.99 -25.17 6.06
C ILE A 9 17.71 -24.03 7.05
N PHE A 10 18.69 -23.60 7.85
CA PHE A 10 18.54 -22.45 8.76
C PHE A 10 18.30 -21.13 8.01
N ALA A 11 19.07 -20.87 6.94
CA ALA A 11 18.87 -19.67 6.11
C ALA A 11 17.46 -19.60 5.50
N THR A 12 16.94 -20.72 4.98
CA THR A 12 15.57 -20.75 4.45
C THR A 12 14.49 -20.53 5.51
N MET A 13 14.73 -20.95 6.76
CA MET A 13 13.78 -20.72 7.87
C MET A 13 13.77 -19.26 8.32
N GLU A 14 14.92 -18.60 8.31
CA GLU A 14 15.04 -17.16 8.59
C GLU A 14 14.34 -16.33 7.50
N ASP A 15 14.55 -16.67 6.22
CA ASP A 15 13.87 -16.01 5.09
C ASP A 15 12.34 -16.19 5.15
N ILE A 16 11.87 -17.39 5.52
CA ILE A 16 10.43 -17.64 5.72
C ILE A 16 9.92 -16.82 6.91
N PHE A 17 10.68 -16.72 8.00
CA PHE A 17 10.29 -15.94 9.17
C PHE A 17 10.20 -14.44 8.85
N VAL A 18 11.16 -13.89 8.10
CA VAL A 18 11.15 -12.50 7.61
C VAL A 18 9.98 -12.26 6.67
N ALA A 19 9.67 -13.21 5.77
CA ALA A 19 8.51 -13.12 4.88
C ALA A 19 7.17 -13.12 5.66
N VAL A 20 7.05 -13.94 6.71
CA VAL A 20 5.85 -13.98 7.56
C VAL A 20 5.70 -12.71 8.39
N VAL A 21 6.78 -12.21 8.99
CA VAL A 21 6.76 -10.96 9.78
C VAL A 21 6.46 -9.75 8.91
N SER A 22 7.02 -9.67 7.71
CA SER A 22 6.71 -8.57 6.77
C SER A 22 5.25 -8.61 6.29
N MET A 23 4.70 -9.80 6.05
CA MET A 23 3.29 -9.96 5.67
C MET A 23 2.33 -9.55 6.80
N LEU A 24 2.65 -9.90 8.05
CA LEU A 24 1.89 -9.46 9.23
C LEU A 24 1.97 -7.94 9.44
N LEU A 25 3.13 -7.32 9.20
CA LEU A 25 3.27 -5.86 9.26
C LEU A 25 2.42 -5.16 8.22
N VAL A 26 2.42 -5.63 6.97
CA VAL A 26 1.58 -5.06 5.91
C VAL A 26 0.09 -5.22 6.25
N LEU A 27 -0.33 -6.39 6.73
CA LEU A 27 -1.70 -6.64 7.17
C LEU A 27 -2.12 -5.79 8.38
N ALA A 28 -1.19 -5.41 9.26
CA ALA A 28 -1.47 -4.53 10.39
C ALA A 28 -1.51 -3.05 9.98
N LEU A 29 -0.67 -2.64 9.02
CA LEU A 29 -0.56 -1.25 8.57
C LEU A 29 -1.72 -0.82 7.66
N ILE A 30 -2.28 -1.71 6.83
CA ILE A 30 -3.43 -1.42 5.95
C ILE A 30 -4.68 -0.95 6.73
N PRO A 31 -5.18 -1.67 7.76
CA PRO A 31 -6.34 -1.22 8.54
C PRO A 31 -6.03 0.04 9.36
N LEU A 32 -4.79 0.19 9.86
CA LEU A 32 -4.35 1.39 10.57
C LEU A 32 -4.33 2.62 9.66
N TYR A 33 -3.88 2.46 8.41
CA TYR A 33 -3.89 3.50 7.39
C TYR A 33 -5.32 3.89 6.99
N ILE A 34 -6.22 2.91 6.82
CA ILE A 34 -7.64 3.17 6.54
C ILE A 34 -8.31 3.87 7.73
N TRP A 35 -8.00 3.46 8.96
CA TRP A 35 -8.52 4.10 10.18
C TRP A 35 -8.00 5.53 10.35
N ARG A 36 -6.70 5.76 10.13
CA ARG A 36 -6.09 7.10 10.15
C ARG A 36 -6.68 8.02 9.07
N ARG A 37 -6.95 7.48 7.87
CA ARG A 37 -7.58 8.25 6.78
C ARG A 37 -9.03 8.61 7.09
N ARG A 38 -9.75 7.78 7.86
CA ARG A 38 -11.10 8.07 8.37
C ARG A 38 -11.08 9.10 9.51
N GLN A 39 -10.04 9.13 10.33
CA GLN A 39 -9.89 10.16 11.36
C GLN A 39 -9.53 11.52 10.76
N ALA A 40 -8.72 11.56 9.70
CA ALA A 40 -8.39 12.80 8.99
C ALA A 40 -9.59 13.46 8.30
N SER A 41 -10.70 12.72 8.11
CA SER A 41 -11.97 13.25 7.58
C SER A 41 -12.92 13.74 8.68
N LEU A 42 -12.60 13.55 9.97
CA LEU A 42 -13.41 13.97 11.11
C LEU A 42 -12.90 15.24 11.81
N THR A 43 -11.70 15.72 11.46
CA THR A 43 -11.08 16.92 12.06
C THR A 43 -11.20 18.18 11.18
N HIS A 44 -12.02 18.15 10.12
CA HIS A 44 -12.18 19.30 9.21
C HIS A 44 -13.58 19.95 9.24
N ASP A 45 -14.41 19.63 10.24
CA ASP A 45 -15.80 20.11 10.32
C ASP A 45 -16.14 20.87 11.62
N ASP A 46 -15.14 21.23 12.44
CA ASP A 46 -15.33 21.85 13.78
C ASP A 46 -14.79 23.30 13.88
N GLN A 47 -14.84 24.09 12.79
CA GLN A 47 -14.37 25.50 12.84
C GLN A 47 -15.31 26.56 12.22
N HIS A 48 -16.59 26.27 11.99
CA HIS A 48 -17.51 27.32 11.53
C HIS A 48 -18.88 27.29 12.22
N GLU A 49 -18.89 27.70 13.49
CA GLU A 49 -20.00 28.43 14.12
C GLU A 49 -19.31 29.59 14.88
N ASP A 50 -19.38 30.84 14.42
CA ASP A 50 -20.50 31.73 14.70
C ASP A 50 -20.56 32.91 13.71
N GLU A 51 -21.80 33.41 13.58
CA GLU A 51 -22.23 34.72 13.08
C GLU A 51 -22.85 34.81 11.65
N GLN A 52 -24.13 35.18 11.67
CA GLN A 52 -24.94 35.90 10.66
C GLN A 52 -25.97 35.11 9.81
N VAL A 53 -27.05 34.75 10.50
CA VAL A 53 -28.47 35.04 10.19
C VAL A 53 -28.74 35.89 8.92
N GLN A 54 -29.43 35.35 7.89
CA GLN A 54 -30.88 35.57 7.57
C GLN A 54 -31.26 35.21 6.10
N VAL A 55 -32.19 34.23 5.98
CA VAL A 55 -33.32 34.10 5.01
C VAL A 55 -33.02 33.98 3.50
N ARG A 56 -33.42 32.85 2.89
CA ARG A 56 -34.58 32.74 1.96
C ARG A 56 -34.75 31.35 1.30
N GLN A 57 -35.81 30.66 1.74
CA GLN A 57 -36.76 29.82 0.98
C GLN A 57 -36.32 28.54 0.24
N ARG A 58 -36.99 27.45 0.68
CA ARG A 58 -37.58 26.32 -0.09
C ARG A 58 -36.56 25.31 -0.64
N GLU A 59 -36.72 23.99 -0.54
CA GLU A 59 -37.87 23.13 -0.29
C GLU A 59 -37.34 21.75 0.14
N ASN A 60 -38.02 21.15 1.13
CA ASN A 60 -38.02 19.74 1.54
C ASN A 60 -37.69 18.73 0.40
N VAL A 61 -37.08 17.57 0.60
CA VAL A 61 -37.39 16.50 1.55
C VAL A 61 -36.17 15.59 1.75
N VAL A 62 -36.01 15.19 3.01
CA VAL A 62 -35.05 14.25 3.58
C VAL A 62 -35.32 12.78 3.16
N ARG A 63 -34.25 12.10 2.71
CA ARG A 63 -33.73 10.79 3.14
C ARG A 63 -34.73 9.68 3.52
N ALA A 64 -34.59 8.50 2.91
CA ALA A 64 -34.89 7.23 3.59
C ALA A 64 -34.04 6.07 3.08
N THR A 65 -33.12 5.64 3.92
CA THR A 65 -32.46 4.34 3.94
C THR A 65 -33.42 3.28 4.51
N GLY A 66 -33.45 2.08 3.92
CA GLY A 66 -33.65 0.83 4.67
C GLY A 66 -35.05 0.18 4.71
N ALA A 67 -35.03 -1.15 4.50
CA ALA A 67 -35.95 -2.18 5.00
C ALA A 67 -37.31 -2.45 4.31
N SER A 68 -37.29 -3.43 3.40
CA SER A 68 -38.01 -4.72 3.47
C SER A 68 -39.45 -4.79 4.07
N ARG A 69 -40.37 -5.25 3.19
CA ARG A 69 -41.45 -6.27 3.38
C ARG A 69 -42.85 -5.85 3.90
N ARG A 70 -43.89 -5.96 3.02
CA ARG A 70 -44.89 -7.07 2.94
C ARG A 70 -46.16 -6.73 2.13
N MET A 71 -46.47 -7.55 1.11
CA MET A 71 -47.79 -8.18 0.87
C MET A 71 -47.57 -9.35 -0.13
N ARG A 72 -47.42 -10.62 0.31
CA ARG A 72 -48.44 -11.71 0.30
C ARG A 72 -49.21 -11.80 -1.05
N ARG A 73 -49.22 -12.87 -1.86
CA ARG A 73 -49.23 -14.34 -1.63
C ARG A 73 -48.66 -15.10 -2.87
N ARG A 74 -48.13 -16.30 -2.61
CA ARG A 74 -47.55 -17.37 -3.47
C ARG A 74 -48.64 -18.25 -4.16
N PRO A 75 -48.32 -19.34 -4.93
CA PRO A 75 -47.25 -19.58 -5.94
C PRO A 75 -47.72 -20.44 -7.17
N ALA A 76 -46.83 -20.67 -8.16
CA ALA A 76 -46.63 -21.89 -8.99
C ALA A 76 -46.15 -21.50 -10.41
N ALA A 77 -44.89 -21.74 -10.77
CA ALA A 77 -44.35 -22.95 -11.42
C ALA A 77 -44.55 -22.97 -12.96
N VAL A 78 -43.48 -22.51 -13.63
CA VAL A 78 -42.86 -22.96 -14.90
C VAL A 78 -43.57 -24.08 -15.67
N ALA A 79 -43.89 -23.82 -16.95
CA ALA A 79 -43.51 -24.66 -18.10
C ALA A 79 -44.02 -24.08 -19.43
N SER A 80 -43.13 -24.00 -20.42
CA SER A 80 -43.40 -23.75 -21.83
C SER A 80 -44.12 -24.94 -22.48
N THR A 81 -44.95 -24.67 -23.51
CA THR A 81 -44.98 -25.34 -24.84
C THR A 81 -46.39 -25.35 -25.46
N SER A 82 -46.42 -25.13 -26.77
CA SER A 82 -47.39 -25.62 -27.78
C SER A 82 -48.86 -25.15 -27.79
N TYR A 83 -49.19 -24.56 -28.95
CA TYR A 83 -50.38 -24.72 -29.81
C TYR A 83 -51.67 -25.41 -29.28
N ALA A 84 -52.81 -24.82 -29.68
CA ALA A 84 -54.19 -25.36 -29.88
C ALA A 84 -55.21 -24.38 -29.26
N GLN A 85 -55.86 -23.53 -30.08
CA GLN A 85 -57.17 -23.74 -30.72
C GLN A 85 -58.38 -23.62 -29.79
N ALA A 86 -59.24 -22.62 -30.07
CA ALA A 86 -60.72 -22.67 -30.14
C ALA A 86 -61.23 -21.21 -30.20
N ALA A 87 -61.80 -20.78 -31.34
CA ALA A 87 -63.26 -20.68 -31.58
C ALA A 87 -63.84 -19.41 -30.89
N THR A 88 -64.58 -18.49 -31.52
CA THR A 88 -65.57 -18.54 -32.62
C THR A 88 -66.10 -17.11 -32.87
N ALA A 89 -66.89 -16.92 -33.95
CA ALA A 89 -67.65 -15.72 -34.41
C ALA A 89 -67.07 -15.08 -35.69
N GLU A 90 -67.18 -15.73 -36.87
CA GLU A 90 -68.36 -15.88 -37.75
C GLU A 90 -68.79 -14.54 -38.43
N GLU A 91 -68.66 -14.45 -39.77
CA GLU A 91 -69.66 -13.96 -40.77
C GLU A 91 -68.99 -13.93 -42.17
N SER A 92 -69.00 -15.03 -42.96
CA SER A 92 -69.97 -15.42 -44.01
C SER A 92 -70.18 -14.39 -45.13
N VAL A 93 -69.92 -14.73 -46.40
CA VAL A 93 -70.91 -15.02 -47.49
C VAL A 93 -70.05 -14.92 -48.79
N ASP A 94 -70.09 -15.77 -49.82
CA ASP A 94 -70.90 -16.92 -50.20
C ASP A 94 -70.15 -17.62 -51.35
N GLY A 95 -69.95 -18.93 -51.21
CA GLY A 95 -69.70 -19.82 -52.33
C GLY A 95 -71.00 -20.56 -52.59
N SER A 96 -71.70 -20.19 -53.65
CA SER A 96 -72.83 -20.94 -54.16
C SER A 96 -72.49 -21.43 -55.56
N ASP A 97 -72.18 -22.72 -55.61
CA ASP A 97 -72.17 -23.54 -56.82
C ASP A 97 -73.53 -24.23 -56.87
N GLU A 98 -74.44 -23.77 -57.72
CA GLU A 98 -75.46 -24.63 -58.31
C GLU A 98 -76.01 -24.01 -59.61
N GLU A 99 -75.54 -24.59 -60.72
CA GLU A 99 -76.26 -24.96 -61.94
C GLU A 99 -77.43 -24.08 -62.42
N GLY A 100 -77.31 -23.56 -63.64
CA GLY A 100 -78.49 -23.02 -64.33
C GLY A 100 -78.25 -22.14 -65.55
N ALA A 101 -77.60 -22.69 -66.57
CA ALA A 101 -77.84 -22.38 -67.99
C ALA A 101 -77.52 -20.98 -68.57
N ALA A 102 -76.92 -21.06 -69.76
CA ALA A 102 -76.99 -20.13 -70.89
C ALA A 102 -75.94 -18.99 -71.00
N GLY A 103 -75.03 -19.17 -71.98
CA GLY A 103 -74.65 -18.09 -72.88
C GLY A 103 -73.15 -17.85 -73.07
N GLU A 104 -72.61 -18.30 -74.21
CA GLU A 104 -71.22 -18.14 -74.68
C GLU A 104 -70.68 -16.69 -74.69
N TYR A 105 -71.52 -15.67 -74.47
CA TYR A 105 -71.12 -14.25 -74.43
C TYR A 105 -70.37 -13.83 -73.15
N SER A 106 -70.47 -14.60 -72.06
CA SER A 106 -69.78 -14.28 -70.79
C SER A 106 -68.28 -14.64 -70.83
N ASN A 107 -67.90 -15.63 -71.64
CA ASN A 107 -66.52 -16.13 -71.74
C ASN A 107 -65.54 -15.12 -72.39
N ALA A 108 -65.98 -14.31 -73.36
CA ALA A 108 -65.14 -13.33 -74.04
C ALA A 108 -64.84 -12.07 -73.19
N ARG A 109 -65.75 -11.68 -72.29
CA ARG A 109 -65.49 -10.63 -71.29
C ARG A 109 -64.65 -11.17 -70.13
N ALA A 110 -64.85 -12.42 -69.75
CA ALA A 110 -64.02 -13.09 -68.73
C ALA A 110 -62.56 -13.26 -69.18
N SER A 111 -62.28 -13.57 -70.45
CA SER A 111 -60.91 -13.71 -70.98
C SER A 111 -60.16 -12.37 -71.02
N LYS A 112 -60.79 -11.28 -71.48
CA LYS A 112 -60.21 -9.91 -71.42
C LYS A 112 -59.95 -9.44 -69.98
N LYS A 113 -60.83 -9.78 -69.03
CA LYS A 113 -60.64 -9.50 -67.60
C LYS A 113 -59.47 -10.31 -67.01
N LYS A 114 -59.30 -11.56 -67.43
CA LYS A 114 -58.19 -12.42 -67.02
C LYS A 114 -56.83 -11.92 -67.54
N GLU A 115 -56.78 -11.46 -68.79
CA GLU A 115 -55.56 -10.90 -69.39
C GLU A 115 -55.15 -9.56 -68.74
N LYS A 116 -56.11 -8.66 -68.51
CA LYS A 116 -55.85 -7.40 -67.78
C LYS A 116 -55.34 -7.65 -66.35
N LYS A 117 -55.90 -8.65 -65.65
CA LYS A 117 -55.43 -9.08 -64.32
C LYS A 117 -54.02 -9.68 -64.35
N ARG A 118 -53.64 -10.36 -65.44
CA ARG A 118 -52.29 -10.89 -65.62
C ARG A 118 -51.28 -9.77 -65.86
N GLN A 119 -51.61 -8.81 -66.72
CA GLN A 119 -50.77 -7.63 -66.98
C GLN A 119 -50.61 -6.76 -65.73
N GLU A 120 -51.67 -6.57 -64.95
CA GLU A 120 -51.61 -5.85 -63.66
C GLU A 120 -50.73 -6.57 -62.64
N ARG A 121 -50.78 -7.91 -62.58
CA ARG A 121 -49.93 -8.73 -61.71
C ARG A 121 -48.46 -8.71 -62.14
N GLU A 122 -48.18 -8.70 -63.43
CA GLU A 122 -46.82 -8.60 -63.98
C GLU A 122 -46.24 -7.19 -63.72
N ALA A 123 -47.03 -6.13 -63.95
CA ALA A 123 -46.64 -4.76 -63.60
C ALA A 123 -46.43 -4.56 -62.08
N GLN A 124 -47.23 -5.22 -61.24
CA GLN A 124 -47.05 -5.20 -59.80
C GLN A 124 -45.74 -5.88 -59.36
N ARG A 125 -45.36 -6.98 -60.01
CA ARG A 125 -44.09 -7.68 -59.74
C ARG A 125 -42.88 -6.83 -60.15
N GLU A 126 -42.93 -6.21 -61.33
CA GLU A 126 -41.86 -5.34 -61.81
C GLU A 126 -41.68 -4.11 -60.90
N ALA A 127 -42.78 -3.50 -60.46
CA ALA A 127 -42.72 -2.40 -59.49
C ALA A 127 -42.17 -2.84 -58.12
N GLU A 128 -42.49 -4.06 -57.68
CA GLU A 128 -41.98 -4.62 -56.43
C GLU A 128 -40.49 -5.00 -56.53
N GLU A 129 -40.03 -5.51 -57.67
CA GLU A 129 -38.62 -5.79 -57.96
C GLU A 129 -37.80 -4.50 -58.03
N ALA A 130 -38.28 -3.48 -58.74
CA ALA A 130 -37.63 -2.16 -58.76
C ALA A 130 -37.55 -1.52 -57.36
N MET A 131 -38.59 -1.71 -56.54
CA MET A 131 -38.56 -1.26 -55.14
C MET A 131 -37.54 -2.06 -54.30
N ARG A 132 -37.43 -3.37 -54.50
CA ARG A 132 -36.40 -4.20 -53.83
C ARG A 132 -34.99 -3.82 -54.27
N GLU A 133 -34.75 -3.61 -55.55
CA GLU A 133 -33.45 -3.21 -56.08
C GLU A 133 -33.04 -1.81 -55.60
N SER A 134 -33.97 -0.85 -55.58
CA SER A 134 -33.68 0.48 -55.02
C SER A 134 -33.39 0.45 -53.52
N ARG A 135 -34.02 -0.47 -52.77
CA ARG A 135 -33.74 -0.69 -51.35
C ARG A 135 -32.38 -1.37 -51.15
N HIS A 136 -32.06 -2.38 -51.95
CA HIS A 136 -30.81 -3.12 -51.89
C HIS A 136 -29.61 -2.24 -52.29
N THR A 137 -29.72 -1.44 -53.36
CA THR A 137 -28.67 -0.50 -53.78
C THR A 137 -28.38 0.57 -52.72
N LYS A 138 -29.43 1.13 -52.09
CA LYS A 138 -29.26 2.03 -50.95
C LYS A 138 -28.58 1.33 -49.78
N GLN A 139 -29.04 0.13 -49.42
CA GLN A 139 -28.46 -0.66 -48.33
C GLN A 139 -26.98 -0.95 -48.58
N ASN A 140 -26.61 -1.41 -49.78
CA ASN A 140 -25.24 -1.70 -50.17
C ASN A 140 -24.34 -0.46 -50.14
N ARG A 141 -24.87 0.70 -50.56
CA ARG A 141 -24.14 1.97 -50.46
C ARG A 141 -23.89 2.37 -49.00
N TYR A 142 -24.88 2.17 -48.11
CA TYR A 142 -24.72 2.46 -46.69
C TYR A 142 -23.74 1.49 -46.00
N THR A 143 -23.78 0.20 -46.34
CA THR A 143 -22.86 -0.79 -45.78
C THR A 143 -21.43 -0.54 -46.26
N GLU A 144 -21.24 -0.19 -47.53
CA GLU A 144 -19.91 0.11 -48.08
C GLU A 144 -19.32 1.39 -47.46
N MET A 145 -20.13 2.45 -47.32
CA MET A 145 -19.71 3.68 -46.63
C MET A 145 -19.35 3.43 -45.16
N ARG A 146 -20.08 2.52 -44.49
CA ARG A 146 -19.78 2.14 -43.11
C ARG A 146 -18.46 1.36 -43.03
N ARG A 147 -18.28 0.36 -43.88
CA ARG A 147 -17.05 -0.44 -43.95
C ARG A 147 -15.82 0.45 -44.19
N ARG A 148 -15.89 1.34 -45.18
CA ARG A 148 -14.80 2.28 -45.46
C ARG A 148 -14.47 3.20 -44.28
N LYS A 149 -15.49 3.67 -43.55
CA LYS A 149 -15.29 4.53 -42.37
C LYS A 149 -14.66 3.75 -41.20
N ASP A 150 -15.03 2.48 -41.04
CA ASP A 150 -14.45 1.60 -40.03
C ASP A 150 -12.99 1.26 -40.39
N GLU A 151 -12.69 0.96 -41.65
CA GLU A 151 -11.31 0.76 -42.17
C GLU A 151 -10.44 2.02 -42.00
N GLU A 152 -10.97 3.22 -42.28
CA GLU A 152 -10.26 4.49 -42.08
C GLU A 152 -9.97 4.76 -40.59
N ARG A 153 -10.85 4.32 -39.68
CA ARG A 153 -10.64 4.42 -38.23
C ARG A 153 -9.59 3.44 -37.74
N GLU A 154 -9.68 2.18 -38.16
CA GLU A 154 -8.70 1.16 -37.83
C GLU A 154 -7.30 1.54 -38.33
N ALA A 155 -7.19 2.12 -39.52
CA ALA A 155 -5.91 2.62 -40.03
C ALA A 155 -5.37 3.79 -39.20
N GLN A 156 -6.23 4.73 -38.77
CA GLN A 156 -5.82 5.83 -37.90
C GLN A 156 -5.39 5.35 -36.50
N GLU A 157 -6.14 4.41 -35.92
CA GLU A 157 -5.82 3.79 -34.63
C GLU A 157 -4.49 3.04 -34.70
N HIS A 158 -4.23 2.30 -35.79
CA HIS A 158 -2.96 1.61 -35.99
C HIS A 158 -1.77 2.58 -36.12
N MET A 159 -1.92 3.65 -36.90
CA MET A 159 -0.88 4.68 -37.02
C MET A 159 -0.57 5.35 -35.68
N LEU A 160 -1.60 5.66 -34.88
CA LEU A 160 -1.43 6.22 -33.53
C LEU A 160 -0.80 5.22 -32.56
N GLU A 161 -1.14 3.94 -32.65
CA GLU A 161 -0.55 2.89 -31.82
C GLU A 161 0.92 2.68 -32.15
N GLU A 162 1.30 2.68 -33.43
CA GLU A 162 2.68 2.63 -33.87
C GLU A 162 3.47 3.86 -33.39
N GLU A 163 2.91 5.06 -33.53
CA GLU A 163 3.54 6.29 -33.02
C GLU A 163 3.72 6.26 -31.50
N ALA A 164 2.72 5.77 -30.76
CA ALA A 164 2.81 5.61 -29.31
C ALA A 164 3.86 4.58 -28.89
N LYS A 165 4.00 3.47 -29.64
CA LYS A 165 5.04 2.46 -29.41
C LYS A 165 6.43 3.03 -29.68
N VAL A 166 6.60 3.76 -30.77
CA VAL A 166 7.88 4.43 -31.10
C VAL A 166 8.24 5.47 -30.04
N ARG A 167 7.27 6.23 -29.54
CA ARG A 167 7.49 7.17 -28.43
C ARG A 167 7.91 6.48 -27.15
N LYS A 168 7.21 5.41 -26.76
CA LYS A 168 7.57 4.62 -25.57
C LYS A 168 8.96 4.00 -25.70
N ALA A 169 9.31 3.45 -26.85
CA ALA A 169 10.65 2.92 -27.09
C ALA A 169 11.73 4.00 -26.94
N LYS A 170 11.51 5.21 -27.48
CA LYS A 170 12.43 6.35 -27.31
C LYS A 170 12.54 6.82 -25.85
N GLU A 171 11.42 6.85 -25.13
CA GLU A 171 11.39 7.21 -23.71
C GLU A 171 12.11 6.15 -22.85
N GLU A 172 11.95 4.86 -23.17
CA GLU A 172 12.65 3.74 -22.53
C GLU A 172 14.16 3.74 -22.84
N GLU A 173 14.56 4.02 -24.08
CA GLU A 173 15.97 4.19 -24.47
C GLU A 173 16.60 5.38 -23.73
N ALA A 174 15.91 6.52 -23.63
CA ALA A 174 16.39 7.67 -22.88
C ALA A 174 16.52 7.35 -21.38
N ALA A 175 15.50 6.70 -20.79
CA ALA A 175 15.54 6.28 -19.40
C ALA A 175 16.65 5.25 -19.12
N ALA A 176 16.94 4.36 -20.07
CA ALA A 176 18.03 3.39 -19.94
C ALA A 176 19.41 4.07 -19.95
N LEU A 177 19.61 5.08 -20.81
CA LEU A 177 20.83 5.87 -20.83
C LEU A 177 20.99 6.73 -19.56
N GLU A 178 19.89 7.31 -19.07
CA GLU A 178 19.87 8.01 -17.78
C GLU A 178 20.18 7.05 -16.63
N PHE A 179 19.60 5.85 -16.64
CA PHE A 179 19.88 4.81 -15.66
C PHE A 179 21.34 4.36 -15.71
N GLU A 180 21.95 4.20 -16.89
CA GLU A 180 23.35 3.83 -17.02
C GLU A 180 24.27 4.94 -16.49
N LYS A 181 23.96 6.20 -16.79
CA LYS A 181 24.66 7.37 -16.22
C LYS A 181 24.55 7.38 -14.69
N TRP A 182 23.36 7.19 -14.15
CA TRP A 182 23.13 7.17 -12.70
C TRP A 182 23.75 5.94 -12.06
N LYS A 183 23.79 4.79 -12.73
CA LYS A 183 24.48 3.58 -12.27
C LYS A 183 26.00 3.79 -12.22
N GLY A 184 26.56 4.56 -13.15
CA GLY A 184 27.96 4.97 -13.12
C GLY A 184 28.28 5.94 -11.99
N GLU A 185 27.36 6.87 -11.69
CA GLU A 185 27.46 7.78 -10.53
C GLU A 185 27.16 7.06 -9.19
N PHE A 186 26.35 6.00 -9.23
CA PHE A 186 25.97 5.16 -8.10
C PHE A 186 26.82 3.89 -8.05
N SER A 187 28.13 3.98 -8.33
CA SER A 187 29.08 2.93 -7.99
C SER A 187 28.99 2.69 -6.48
N VAL A 188 28.13 1.75 -6.09
CA VAL A 188 28.05 1.23 -4.74
C VAL A 188 29.43 0.69 -4.46
N ASP A 189 30.13 1.30 -3.50
CA ASP A 189 31.35 0.77 -2.91
C ASP A 189 31.06 -0.65 -2.42
N ALA A 190 31.31 -1.63 -3.30
CA ALA A 190 31.41 -3.03 -2.96
C ALA A 190 32.79 -3.29 -2.35
N GLU A 191 33.11 -2.55 -1.28
CA GLU A 191 34.28 -2.78 -0.46
C GLU A 191 33.81 -3.32 0.89
N GLY A 192 33.53 -4.63 0.89
CA GLY A 192 33.49 -5.44 2.10
C GLY A 192 34.90 -5.62 2.69
N SER A 193 35.46 -4.53 3.22
CA SER A 193 36.66 -4.53 4.09
C SER A 193 36.61 -3.42 5.14
N THR A 194 35.42 -3.04 5.61
CA THR A 194 35.23 -2.05 6.69
C THR A 194 34.60 -2.64 7.94
N GLU A 195 34.54 -3.97 8.09
CA GLU A 195 34.07 -4.56 9.35
C GLU A 195 35.14 -4.48 10.46
N ASN A 196 36.43 -4.44 10.09
CA ASN A 196 37.53 -4.38 11.07
C ASN A 196 37.88 -2.95 11.49
N GLU A 197 37.75 -1.95 10.61
CA GLU A 197 38.00 -0.53 10.95
C GLU A 197 36.79 0.13 11.63
N MET A 198 35.55 -0.27 11.33
CA MET A 198 34.39 0.15 12.12
C MET A 198 34.38 -0.50 13.51
N GLN A 199 34.91 -1.72 13.66
CA GLN A 199 35.10 -2.29 15.00
C GLN A 199 36.11 -1.49 15.79
N ASP A 200 37.26 -1.11 15.22
CA ASP A 200 38.27 -0.32 15.95
C ASP A 200 37.76 1.07 16.33
N GLY A 201 37.02 1.74 15.43
CA GLY A 201 36.31 2.98 15.75
C GLY A 201 35.26 2.80 16.86
N SER A 202 34.52 1.68 16.85
CA SER A 202 33.54 1.36 17.89
C SER A 202 34.18 1.04 19.25
N GLN A 203 35.38 0.46 19.26
CA GLN A 203 36.17 0.21 20.46
C GLN A 203 36.76 1.51 21.01
N GLY A 204 37.20 2.43 20.14
CA GLY A 204 37.57 3.79 20.53
C GLY A 204 36.41 4.52 21.20
N LEU A 205 35.22 4.50 20.59
CA LEU A 205 34.00 5.05 21.17
C LEU A 205 33.61 4.40 22.52
N LEU A 206 33.87 3.09 22.71
CA LEU A 206 33.68 2.41 24.00
C LEU A 206 34.68 2.88 25.05
N PHE A 207 35.94 3.06 24.67
CA PHE A 207 36.99 3.52 25.55
C PHE A 207 36.71 4.95 26.01
N ASP A 208 36.39 5.84 25.09
CA ASP A 208 36.04 7.24 25.35
C ASP A 208 34.81 7.33 26.28
N PHE A 209 33.82 6.45 26.07
CA PHE A 209 32.64 6.35 26.94
C PHE A 209 33.00 6.00 28.38
N VAL A 210 33.88 5.01 28.57
CA VAL A 210 34.35 4.61 29.90
C VAL A 210 35.20 5.71 30.54
N GLU A 211 36.06 6.35 29.76
CA GLU A 211 36.93 7.43 30.24
C GLU A 211 36.13 8.66 30.67
N TYR A 212 35.12 9.04 29.88
CA TYR A 212 34.21 10.12 30.20
C TYR A 212 33.48 9.89 31.53
N ILE A 213 32.96 8.68 31.74
CA ILE A 213 32.31 8.28 33.00
C ILE A 213 33.28 8.32 34.18
N LYS A 214 34.54 7.93 33.98
CA LYS A 214 35.56 7.98 35.03
C LYS A 214 35.94 9.41 35.41
N LYS A 215 35.97 10.33 34.43
CA LYS A 215 36.25 11.76 34.64
C LYS A 215 35.11 12.45 35.37
N HIS A 216 33.87 12.18 34.94
CA HIS A 216 32.67 12.76 35.53
C HIS A 216 31.99 11.71 36.41
N LYS A 217 32.31 11.71 37.71
CA LYS A 217 31.78 10.70 38.64
C LYS A 217 30.26 10.72 38.80
N CYS A 218 29.61 11.87 38.66
CA CYS A 218 28.16 12.00 38.73
C CYS A 218 27.65 12.57 37.39
N ILE A 219 26.99 11.73 36.60
CA ILE A 219 26.48 12.10 35.27
C ILE A 219 24.97 11.82 35.19
N PRO A 220 24.14 12.79 34.77
CA PRO A 220 22.78 12.49 34.35
C PRO A 220 22.81 11.74 33.01
N LEU A 221 22.03 10.66 32.89
CA LEU A 221 22.03 9.80 31.71
C LEU A 221 21.62 10.54 30.42
N GLU A 222 20.89 11.65 30.54
CA GLU A 222 20.52 12.53 29.42
C GLU A 222 21.74 13.24 28.81
N ASP A 223 22.64 13.77 29.64
CA ASP A 223 23.85 14.45 29.16
C ASP A 223 24.82 13.45 28.54
N LEU A 224 24.94 12.26 29.13
CA LEU A 224 25.73 11.18 28.55
C LEU A 224 25.19 10.74 27.18
N ALA A 225 23.88 10.67 27.04
CA ALA A 225 23.23 10.37 25.77
C ALA A 225 23.46 11.47 24.73
N ALA A 226 23.43 12.74 25.15
CA ALA A 226 23.69 13.88 24.28
C ALA A 226 25.15 13.91 23.76
N GLU A 227 26.13 13.64 24.62
CA GLU A 227 27.56 13.64 24.25
C GLU A 227 27.87 12.58 23.19
N PHE A 228 27.35 11.36 23.39
CA PHE A 228 27.58 10.23 22.48
C PHE A 228 26.53 10.13 21.37
N LYS A 229 25.56 11.06 21.31
CA LYS A 229 24.44 11.08 20.34
C LYS A 229 23.66 9.75 20.31
N LEU A 230 23.47 9.15 21.47
CA LEU A 230 22.74 7.89 21.65
C LEU A 230 21.35 8.17 22.26
N ARG A 231 20.45 7.18 22.20
CA ARG A 231 19.24 7.23 23.02
C ARG A 231 19.61 6.92 24.46
N THR A 232 18.91 7.52 25.43
CA THR A 232 19.13 7.26 26.87
C THR A 232 19.03 5.76 27.21
N GLN A 233 18.11 5.02 26.56
CA GLN A 233 17.98 3.57 26.73
C GLN A 233 19.22 2.81 26.23
N ASP A 234 19.82 3.25 25.13
CA ASP A 234 21.04 2.63 24.58
C ASP A 234 22.24 2.89 25.49
N CYS A 235 22.32 4.09 26.09
CA CYS A 235 23.31 4.38 27.14
C CYS A 235 23.16 3.47 28.35
N ILE A 236 21.94 3.25 28.85
CA ILE A 236 21.67 2.33 29.96
C ILE A 236 22.11 0.91 29.62
N ASN A 237 21.73 0.42 28.45
CA ASN A 237 22.12 -0.93 27.99
C ASN A 237 23.65 -1.08 27.89
N ARG A 238 24.35 -0.03 27.42
CA ARG A 238 25.81 -0.01 27.31
C ARG A 238 26.49 0.03 28.67
N ILE A 239 25.98 0.81 29.62
CA ILE A 239 26.44 0.82 31.02
C ILE A 239 26.26 -0.56 31.65
N ASN A 240 25.07 -1.16 31.56
CA ASN A 240 24.79 -2.49 32.10
C ASN A 240 25.71 -3.56 31.50
N SER A 241 26.00 -3.46 30.19
CA SER A 241 26.94 -4.36 29.52
C SER A 241 28.37 -4.17 30.07
N LEU A 242 28.83 -2.93 30.24
CA LEU A 242 30.15 -2.62 30.81
C LEU A 242 30.28 -3.00 32.28
N GLU A 243 29.19 -2.93 33.04
CA GLU A 243 29.11 -3.41 34.44
C GLU A 243 29.17 -4.93 34.51
N SER A 244 28.45 -5.64 33.64
CA SER A 244 28.50 -7.11 33.57
C SER A 244 29.90 -7.63 33.20
N MET A 245 30.66 -6.87 32.42
CA MET A 245 32.05 -7.16 32.08
C MET A 245 33.05 -6.72 33.17
N GLY A 246 32.60 -6.01 34.21
CA GLY A 246 33.44 -5.49 35.30
C GLY A 246 34.39 -4.36 34.88
N ARG A 247 34.14 -3.70 33.74
CA ARG A 247 34.96 -2.54 33.29
C ARG A 247 34.52 -1.24 33.96
N LEU A 248 33.24 -1.16 34.32
CA LEU A 248 32.65 -0.06 35.09
C LEU A 248 31.96 -0.63 36.33
N SER A 249 31.98 0.15 37.39
CA SER A 249 31.21 -0.10 38.60
C SER A 249 30.55 1.20 39.03
N GLY A 250 29.27 1.14 39.36
CA GLY A 250 28.52 2.33 39.73
C GLY A 250 27.11 2.00 40.17
N VAL A 251 26.36 3.05 40.51
CA VAL A 251 24.96 2.94 40.94
C VAL A 251 24.13 3.89 40.10
N MET A 252 23.03 3.37 39.56
CA MET A 252 21.98 4.18 38.91
C MET A 252 20.94 4.59 39.95
N ASP A 253 20.64 5.89 40.02
CA ASP A 253 19.52 6.44 40.77
C ASP A 253 18.22 6.26 39.97
N ASP A 254 17.08 6.15 40.65
CA ASP A 254 15.75 6.04 40.00
C ASP A 254 15.40 7.28 39.17
N ARG A 255 16.09 8.39 39.44
CA ARG A 255 15.99 9.68 38.76
C ARG A 255 16.84 9.78 37.48
N GLY A 256 17.51 8.70 37.07
CA GLY A 256 18.33 8.69 35.86
C GLY A 256 19.70 9.34 36.00
N LYS A 257 20.28 9.30 37.20
CA LYS A 257 21.68 9.70 37.44
C LYS A 257 22.55 8.46 37.59
N TYR A 258 23.72 8.46 36.96
CA TYR A 258 24.72 7.42 37.15
C TYR A 258 25.87 7.96 38.00
N ILE A 259 26.19 7.23 39.07
CA ILE A 259 27.32 7.53 39.94
C ILE A 259 28.38 6.45 39.74
N TYR A 260 29.53 6.84 39.18
CA TYR A 260 30.69 5.97 39.07
C TYR A 260 31.40 5.84 40.43
N ILE A 261 31.66 4.60 40.82
CA ILE A 261 32.37 4.27 42.06
C ILE A 261 33.56 3.40 41.65
N SER A 262 34.77 3.86 41.95
CA SER A 262 35.98 3.07 41.67
C SER A 262 36.05 1.84 42.58
N LEU A 263 36.81 0.84 42.15
CA LEU A 263 37.02 -0.39 42.92
C LEU A 263 37.65 -0.11 44.30
N GLU A 264 38.49 0.92 44.41
CA GLU A 264 39.11 1.34 45.67
C GLU A 264 38.10 1.91 46.65
N GLU A 265 37.20 2.77 46.17
CA GLU A 265 36.11 3.36 46.96
C GLU A 265 35.12 2.28 47.41
N MET A 266 34.80 1.34 46.51
CA MET A 266 33.98 0.16 46.83
C MET A 266 34.61 -0.69 47.95
N LYS A 267 35.93 -0.90 47.88
CA LYS A 267 36.67 -1.64 48.92
C LYS A 267 36.68 -0.90 50.26
N ALA A 268 36.91 0.42 50.26
CA ALA A 268 36.88 1.22 51.48
C ALA A 268 35.52 1.13 52.20
N VAL A 269 34.43 1.19 51.44
CA VAL A 269 33.07 1.00 51.98
C VAL A 269 32.88 -0.44 52.50
N ALA A 270 33.33 -1.45 51.74
CA ALA A 270 33.23 -2.85 52.16
C ALA A 270 34.01 -3.16 53.43
N ASP A 271 35.22 -2.63 53.58
CA ASP A 271 36.07 -2.82 54.76
C ASP A 271 35.49 -2.12 55.98
N TYR A 272 34.89 -0.95 55.79
CA TYR A 272 34.13 -0.28 56.85
C TYR A 272 32.95 -1.11 57.34
N ILE A 273 32.16 -1.67 56.42
CA ILE A 273 31.02 -2.54 56.77
C ILE A 273 31.50 -3.79 57.51
N LYS A 274 32.59 -4.43 57.05
CA LYS A 274 33.17 -5.61 57.72
C LYS A 274 33.65 -5.31 59.14
N ARG A 275 34.24 -4.13 59.37
CA ARG A 275 34.78 -3.73 60.67
C ARG A 275 33.69 -3.41 61.69
N GLU A 276 32.65 -2.70 61.28
CA GLU A 276 31.54 -2.31 62.16
C GLU A 276 30.47 -3.42 62.28
N GLY A 277 30.43 -4.35 61.31
CA GLY A 277 29.45 -5.44 61.24
C GLY A 277 28.05 -4.95 60.86
N ARG A 278 27.29 -4.45 61.85
CA ARG A 278 25.93 -3.94 61.63
C ARG A 278 25.95 -2.42 61.54
N VAL A 279 25.83 -1.88 60.34
CA VAL A 279 25.80 -0.44 60.09
C VAL A 279 24.39 0.00 59.74
N GLY A 280 23.87 1.02 60.43
CA GLY A 280 22.63 1.68 60.05
C GLY A 280 22.82 2.53 58.79
N ILE A 281 21.80 2.56 57.92
CA ILE A 281 21.84 3.25 56.62
C ILE A 281 22.22 4.73 56.76
N SER A 282 21.71 5.40 57.80
CA SER A 282 22.04 6.80 58.11
C SER A 282 23.52 7.01 58.42
N HIS A 283 24.12 6.13 59.21
CA HIS A 283 25.54 6.21 59.57
C HIS A 283 26.45 5.82 58.39
N LEU A 284 26.00 4.88 57.56
CA LEU A 284 26.68 4.55 56.31
C LEU A 284 26.65 5.75 55.35
N ALA A 285 25.50 6.37 55.13
CA ALA A 285 25.37 7.52 54.23
C ALA A 285 26.30 8.69 54.64
N SER A 286 26.36 9.03 55.94
CA SER A 286 27.27 10.09 56.42
C SER A 286 28.75 9.76 56.18
N LYS A 287 29.14 8.48 56.33
CA LYS A 287 30.52 8.04 56.07
C LYS A 287 30.81 7.82 54.59
N SER A 288 29.83 7.41 53.79
CA SER A 288 29.97 7.21 52.34
C SER A 288 30.38 8.49 51.63
N ASN A 289 29.92 9.66 52.10
CA ASN A 289 30.37 10.96 51.59
C ASN A 289 31.87 11.24 51.84
N GLN A 290 32.51 10.57 52.80
CA GLN A 290 33.96 10.67 53.02
C GLN A 290 34.74 9.68 52.15
N PHE A 291 34.12 8.55 51.82
CA PHE A 291 34.74 7.52 50.99
C PHE A 291 34.58 7.77 49.50
N ILE A 292 33.52 8.48 49.09
CA ILE A 292 33.19 8.75 47.70
C ILE A 292 33.21 10.26 47.51
N ASP A 293 34.28 10.75 46.88
CA ASP A 293 34.33 12.12 46.41
C ASP A 293 33.59 12.22 45.08
N LEU A 294 32.56 13.05 44.99
CA LEU A 294 31.71 13.21 43.80
C LEU A 294 32.20 14.34 42.89
N GLU A 295 33.22 15.10 43.31
CA GLU A 295 33.75 16.18 42.48
C GLU A 295 34.46 15.62 41.24
N PRO A 296 34.26 16.24 40.07
CA PRO A 296 34.94 15.83 38.85
C PRO A 296 36.45 16.06 39.03
N LYS A 297 37.24 14.99 38.97
CA LYS A 297 38.69 15.09 38.99
C LYS A 297 39.16 15.67 37.66
N ALA A 298 39.25 16.99 37.58
CA ALA A 298 40.08 17.65 36.57
C ALA A 298 41.52 17.22 36.84
N GLN A 299 42.12 16.43 35.94
CA GLN A 299 43.48 15.96 36.15
C GLN A 299 44.43 17.15 36.22
N VAL A 300 45.10 17.29 37.36
CA VAL A 300 46.44 17.81 37.42
C VAL A 300 47.26 16.91 36.50
N VAL A 301 47.81 17.51 35.44
CA VAL A 301 48.78 16.87 34.56
C VAL A 301 50.00 16.53 35.42
N GLU A 302 50.15 15.27 35.82
CA GLU A 302 51.45 14.79 36.26
C GLU A 302 52.31 14.66 35.01
N ASP A 303 53.05 15.73 34.73
CA ASP A 303 54.20 15.71 33.83
C ASP A 303 55.14 14.59 34.29
N ILE A 304 55.16 13.51 33.53
CA ILE A 304 56.19 12.48 33.64
C ILE A 304 57.47 13.13 33.09
N SER A 305 58.15 13.89 33.94
CA SER A 305 59.55 14.25 33.74
C SER A 305 60.34 12.94 33.82
N THR A 306 60.70 12.41 32.66
CA THR A 306 61.75 11.41 32.50
C THR A 306 63.07 12.01 32.97
N GLU A 307 63.35 11.90 34.27
CA GLU A 307 64.67 12.16 34.83
C GLU A 307 65.54 10.91 34.62
N GLU A 308 66.50 11.07 33.70
CA GLU A 308 67.88 10.59 33.75
C GLU A 308 68.21 9.41 34.66
N ILE A 309 68.40 8.21 34.08
CA ILE A 309 69.44 7.28 34.54
C ILE A 309 70.15 6.68 33.32
N THR A 310 71.11 7.42 32.77
CA THR A 310 72.26 6.84 32.04
C THR A 310 73.54 7.44 32.62
N ALA A 311 73.99 6.91 33.76
CA ALA A 311 75.37 7.04 34.23
C ALA A 311 75.61 6.10 35.43
N ALA A 312 76.15 4.90 35.16
CA ALA A 312 77.16 4.18 35.95
C ALA A 312 77.38 2.79 35.35
#